data_AF-A0A5J4TI30-F1
#
_entry.id   AF-A0A5J4TI30-F1
#
_cell.length_a   1.000
_cell.length_b   1.000
_cell.length_c   1.000
_cell.angle_alpha   90.00
_cell.angle_beta   90.00
_cell.angle_gamma   90.00
#
_symmetry.space_group_name_H-M   'P 1'
#
loop_
_entity.id
_entity.type
_entity.pdbx_description
1 polymer ?
#
loop_
_entity_poly.entity_id
_entity_poly.type
_entity_poly.pdbx_seq_one_letter_code
_entity_poly.pdbx_strand_id
1 'polypeptide(L)'
;MGISTLDPSPSETSYIEDMESGTDIEHPLTRIWIHSKSLIVTDRQSGGASHPLVRQGTDLILARAKCQEGSILHKSLEKETWSSYMSAIRDWVRFSLQQQLSYLDANRNSLSTFLQWLNGEKASIGFIKTARFAISTIFSYIIGIRFGEYPLIKATLKALGKQSPEKPRKKRYADPEPVSNWLKQQQLLELNDKQLLQRLSVQFILLHAFRFADCERMKWTDIEIEDDSFTIRVPAKSDLTIMKETTITRNMTRKGA
;
A
#
# COMPACT_ATOMS: atom_id res chain seq x y z
N MET A 1 51.17 63.00 31.49
CA MET A 1 50.13 63.89 32.05
C MET A 1 48.80 63.14 31.97
N GLY A 2 48.14 62.94 33.12
CA GLY A 2 46.83 62.28 33.35
C GLY A 2 46.82 60.78 33.01
N ILE A 3 46.86 59.79 33.93
CA ILE A 3 46.14 59.54 35.19
C ILE A 3 44.62 59.66 35.05
N SER A 4 43.91 58.53 34.98
CA SER A 4 43.02 58.04 36.06
C SER A 4 42.23 56.81 35.57
N THR A 5 42.45 55.60 36.13
CA THR A 5 41.73 54.97 37.27
C THR A 5 40.30 54.54 36.92
N LEU A 6 39.71 53.42 37.34
CA LEU A 6 39.96 52.29 38.25
C LEU A 6 39.01 51.19 37.70
N ASP A 7 39.40 49.92 37.53
CA ASP A 7 39.51 48.86 38.54
C ASP A 7 38.13 48.31 39.04
N PRO A 8 38.05 47.10 39.63
CA PRO A 8 37.43 45.95 38.97
C PRO A 8 36.43 45.23 39.93
N SER A 9 36.23 43.92 39.71
CA SER A 9 35.63 42.91 40.62
C SER A 9 34.14 42.57 40.39
N PRO A 10 33.64 41.38 40.77
CA PRO A 10 34.31 40.28 41.46
C PRO A 10 34.14 38.86 40.89
N SER A 11 34.95 38.02 41.52
CA SER A 11 35.18 36.58 41.58
C SER A 11 33.98 35.64 41.76
N GLU A 12 34.23 34.41 41.30
CA GLU A 12 33.91 33.09 41.88
C GLU A 12 32.48 32.79 42.34
N THR A 13 31.93 31.69 41.82
CA THR A 13 31.52 30.57 42.68
C THR A 13 31.31 29.31 41.85
N SER A 14 32.04 28.26 42.23
CA SER A 14 31.77 26.86 41.90
C SER A 14 30.44 26.42 42.53
N TYR A 15 29.57 25.77 41.77
CA TYR A 15 28.59 24.85 42.32
C TYR A 15 28.63 23.54 41.51
N ILE A 16 29.08 22.51 42.20
CA ILE A 16 28.86 21.11 41.87
C ILE A 16 27.43 20.83 42.30
N GLU A 17 26.56 20.48 41.36
CA GLU A 17 25.31 19.78 41.66
C GLU A 17 25.44 18.33 41.22
N ASP A 18 25.70 17.49 42.22
CA ASP A 18 25.36 16.08 42.21
C ASP A 18 23.83 15.97 42.12
N MET A 19 23.32 15.49 40.99
CA MET A 19 21.92 15.04 40.89
C MET A 19 21.87 13.54 40.64
N GLU A 20 21.67 12.85 41.76
CA GLU A 20 20.78 11.72 41.97
C GLU A 20 20.59 10.71 40.83
N SER A 21 21.28 9.59 41.02
CA SER A 21 20.86 8.21 40.73
C SER A 21 19.33 8.02 40.74
N GLY A 22 18.71 8.21 39.57
CA GLY A 22 17.36 7.75 39.27
C GLY A 22 17.37 6.24 39.03
N THR A 23 16.66 5.53 39.88
CA THR A 23 16.48 4.08 39.88
C THR A 23 15.89 3.56 38.57
N ASP A 24 16.54 2.52 38.01
CA ASP A 24 16.01 1.69 36.94
C ASP A 24 14.69 1.06 37.38
N ILE A 25 13.57 1.61 36.89
CA ILE A 25 12.28 0.95 36.95
C ILE A 25 12.29 -0.13 35.87
N GLU A 26 12.72 -1.33 36.26
CA GLU A 26 12.53 -2.54 35.46
C GLU A 26 11.02 -2.76 35.25
N HIS A 27 10.50 -2.36 34.09
CA HIS A 27 9.19 -2.79 33.65
C HIS A 27 9.22 -4.32 33.46
N PRO A 28 8.37 -5.10 34.15
CA PRO A 28 8.31 -6.53 33.96
C PRO A 28 7.73 -6.83 32.57
N LEU A 29 8.60 -7.08 31.60
CA LEU A 29 8.23 -7.70 30.34
C LEU A 29 7.76 -9.12 30.65
N THR A 30 6.44 -9.33 30.64
CA THR A 30 5.83 -10.66 30.67
C THR A 30 6.30 -11.44 29.44
N ARG A 31 7.39 -12.20 29.58
CA ARG A 31 7.87 -13.14 28.55
C ARG A 31 6.91 -14.32 28.48
N ILE A 32 5.97 -14.26 27.55
CA ILE A 32 5.15 -15.41 27.17
C ILE A 32 6.07 -16.34 26.35
N TRP A 33 6.49 -17.45 26.94
CA TRP A 33 7.21 -18.51 26.24
C TRP A 33 6.24 -19.33 25.40
N ILE A 34 6.26 -19.14 24.08
CA ILE A 34 5.55 -20.01 23.13
C ILE A 34 6.56 -21.03 22.60
N HIS A 35 6.49 -22.26 23.11
CA HIS A 35 7.26 -23.38 22.56
C HIS A 35 6.74 -23.74 21.16
N SER A 36 7.47 -23.28 20.14
CA SER A 36 7.20 -23.62 18.75
C SER A 36 7.86 -24.96 18.43
N LYS A 37 7.06 -26.03 18.31
CA LYS A 37 7.57 -27.32 17.81
C LYS A 37 8.03 -27.15 16.36
N SER A 38 9.29 -27.49 16.09
CA SER A 38 9.87 -27.51 14.74
C SER A 38 9.08 -28.45 13.84
N LEU A 39 8.48 -27.91 12.76
CA LEU A 39 7.81 -28.67 11.72
C LEU A 39 8.25 -28.16 10.35
N ILE A 40 8.81 -29.06 9.57
CA ILE A 40 9.28 -28.80 8.22
C ILE A 40 8.05 -28.73 7.30
N VAL A 41 7.60 -27.53 6.96
CA VAL A 41 6.52 -27.31 5.99
C VAL A 41 7.06 -27.58 4.59
N THR A 42 6.87 -28.80 4.08
CA THR A 42 7.36 -29.25 2.76
C THR A 42 6.33 -29.20 1.65
N ASP A 43 5.08 -28.84 1.92
CA ASP A 43 4.03 -28.94 0.90
C ASP A 43 3.78 -27.61 0.17
N ARG A 44 4.14 -27.60 -1.12
CA ARG A 44 4.03 -26.46 -2.04
C ARG A 44 2.74 -26.50 -2.89
N GLN A 45 1.84 -27.46 -2.66
CA GLN A 45 0.70 -27.70 -3.57
C GLN A 45 -0.70 -27.33 -3.04
N SER A 46 -0.86 -26.90 -1.79
CA SER A 46 -2.14 -26.32 -1.34
C SER A 46 -2.00 -24.81 -1.14
N GLY A 47 -2.95 -24.05 -1.69
CA GLY A 47 -2.95 -22.58 -1.67
C GLY A 47 -2.55 -22.03 -0.30
N GLY A 48 -1.44 -21.28 -0.26
CA GLY A 48 -0.74 -20.90 0.98
C GLY A 48 -1.49 -20.01 1.97
N ALA A 49 -2.79 -19.78 1.76
CA ALA A 49 -3.72 -19.17 2.72
C ALA A 49 -4.47 -20.22 3.58
N SER A 50 -4.42 -21.50 3.21
CA SER A 50 -5.25 -22.56 3.80
C SER A 50 -4.57 -23.30 4.96
N HIS A 51 -3.29 -23.06 5.24
CA HIS A 51 -2.62 -23.74 6.34
C HIS A 51 -3.09 -23.16 7.69
N PRO A 52 -3.68 -23.94 8.61
CA PRO A 52 -4.28 -23.43 9.85
C PRO A 52 -3.31 -22.59 10.69
N LEU A 53 -2.04 -23.00 10.78
CA LEU A 53 -1.01 -22.25 11.50
C LEU A 53 -0.69 -20.89 10.89
N VAL A 54 -0.74 -20.76 9.55
CA VAL A 54 -0.48 -19.47 8.88
C VAL A 54 -1.62 -18.50 9.17
N ARG A 55 -2.86 -18.99 9.13
CA ARG A 55 -4.05 -18.20 9.49
C ARG A 55 -3.99 -17.78 10.95
N GLN A 56 -3.79 -18.73 11.87
CA GLN A 56 -3.68 -18.45 13.30
C GLN A 56 -2.55 -17.44 13.59
N GLY A 57 -1.37 -17.61 12.99
CA GLY A 57 -0.26 -16.69 13.19
C GLY A 57 -0.55 -15.29 12.66
N THR A 58 -1.24 -15.19 11.51
CA THR A 58 -1.69 -13.91 10.95
C THR A 58 -2.67 -13.22 11.91
N ASP A 59 -3.67 -13.94 12.40
CA ASP A 59 -4.68 -13.41 13.32
C ASP A 59 -4.03 -12.94 14.64
N LEU A 60 -3.05 -13.68 15.16
CA LEU A 60 -2.30 -13.29 16.36
C LEU A 60 -1.46 -12.03 16.14
N ILE A 61 -0.81 -11.87 14.98
CA ILE A 61 -0.07 -10.63 14.65
C ILE A 61 -1.04 -9.44 14.65
N LEU A 62 -2.19 -9.58 13.98
CA LEU A 62 -3.18 -8.51 13.88
C LEU A 62 -3.78 -8.15 15.24
N ALA A 63 -4.09 -9.15 16.06
CA ALA A 63 -4.59 -8.94 17.42
C ALA A 63 -3.55 -8.21 18.29
N ARG A 64 -2.28 -8.63 18.23
CA ARG A 64 -1.18 -7.99 18.96
C ARG A 64 -0.96 -6.53 18.52
N ALA A 65 -1.06 -6.27 17.21
CA ALA A 65 -0.95 -4.93 16.65
C ALA A 65 -2.22 -4.08 16.82
N LYS A 66 -3.33 -4.65 17.35
CA LYS A 66 -4.66 -4.02 17.40
C LYS A 66 -5.13 -3.50 16.03
N CYS A 67 -4.78 -4.25 14.98
CA CYS A 67 -5.02 -3.91 13.57
C CYS A 67 -6.16 -4.75 12.96
N GLN A 68 -7.13 -5.18 13.78
CA GLN A 68 -8.28 -5.94 13.29
C GLN A 68 -9.24 -5.08 12.45
N GLU A 69 -10.23 -5.72 11.84
CA GLU A 69 -11.29 -5.03 11.10
C GLU A 69 -11.93 -3.93 11.96
N GLY A 70 -12.09 -2.75 11.38
CA GLY A 70 -12.61 -1.57 12.07
C GLY A 70 -11.58 -0.75 12.87
N SER A 71 -10.35 -1.23 13.04
CA SER A 71 -9.24 -0.46 13.62
C SER A 71 -8.92 0.79 12.79
N ILE A 72 -8.22 1.76 13.40
CA ILE A 72 -7.80 2.99 12.72
C ILE A 72 -6.92 2.67 11.51
N LEU A 73 -5.97 1.73 11.64
CA LEU A 73 -5.12 1.31 10.53
C LEU A 73 -5.92 0.62 9.43
N HIS A 74 -6.88 -0.24 9.79
CA HIS A 74 -7.73 -0.89 8.80
C HIS A 74 -8.57 0.12 8.01
N LYS A 75 -9.16 1.11 8.70
CA LYS A 75 -9.98 2.16 8.08
C LYS A 75 -9.18 3.17 7.25
N SER A 76 -7.89 3.34 7.54
CA SER A 76 -7.05 4.29 6.81
C SER A 76 -6.48 3.76 5.49
N LEU A 77 -6.64 2.46 5.21
CA LEU A 77 -6.11 1.82 4.01
C LEU A 77 -7.23 1.46 3.03
N GLU A 78 -6.98 1.62 1.73
CA GLU A 78 -7.84 1.05 0.68
C GLU A 78 -7.91 -0.48 0.83
N LYS A 79 -9.05 -1.08 0.49
CA LYS A 79 -9.30 -2.53 0.58
C LYS A 79 -8.23 -3.35 -0.15
N GLU A 80 -7.79 -2.88 -1.31
CA GLU A 80 -6.75 -3.50 -2.12
C GLU A 80 -5.37 -3.44 -1.44
N THR A 81 -5.08 -2.33 -0.76
CA THR A 81 -3.85 -2.15 0.00
C THR A 81 -3.84 -3.09 1.21
N TRP A 82 -4.96 -3.17 1.94
CA TRP A 82 -5.12 -4.10 3.05
C TRP A 82 -4.95 -5.56 2.61
N SER A 83 -5.58 -5.95 1.50
CA SER A 83 -5.44 -7.29 0.91
C SER A 83 -3.97 -7.62 0.60
N SER A 84 -3.24 -6.66 0.03
CA SER A 84 -1.80 -6.81 -0.25
C SER A 84 -0.97 -6.95 1.03
N TYR A 85 -1.31 -6.19 2.08
CA TYR A 85 -0.69 -6.34 3.40
C TYR A 85 -0.94 -7.71 4.00
N MET A 86 -2.18 -8.22 3.91
CA MET A 86 -2.52 -9.55 4.43
C MET A 86 -1.74 -10.64 3.71
N SER A 87 -1.55 -10.53 2.38
CA SER A 87 -0.70 -11.46 1.64
C SER A 87 0.74 -11.46 2.18
N ALA A 88 1.31 -10.28 2.41
CA ALA A 88 2.67 -10.16 2.94
C ALA A 88 2.81 -10.71 4.37
N ILE A 89 1.82 -10.52 5.24
CA ILE A 89 1.85 -11.09 6.61
C ILE A 89 1.78 -12.61 6.57
N ARG A 90 0.93 -13.19 5.71
CA ARG A 90 0.86 -14.65 5.57
C ARG A 90 2.20 -15.22 5.11
N ASP A 91 2.87 -14.56 4.18
CA ASP A 91 4.20 -14.96 3.73
C ASP A 91 5.25 -14.78 4.83
N TRP A 92 5.14 -13.73 5.65
CA TRP A 92 5.97 -13.56 6.84
C TRP A 92 5.80 -14.70 7.84
N VAL A 93 4.55 -15.07 8.17
CA VAL A 93 4.28 -16.20 9.08
C VAL A 93 4.84 -17.49 8.50
N ARG A 94 4.65 -17.74 7.20
CA ARG A 94 5.20 -18.92 6.53
C ARG A 94 6.72 -18.95 6.62
N PHE A 95 7.38 -17.84 6.29
CA PHE A 95 8.83 -17.69 6.40
C PHE A 95 9.32 -17.95 7.84
N SER A 96 8.71 -17.31 8.83
CA SER A 96 9.08 -17.47 10.23
C SER A 96 8.93 -18.92 10.69
N LEU A 97 7.84 -19.60 10.33
CA LEU A 97 7.65 -21.02 10.64
C LEU A 97 8.73 -21.90 10.00
N GLN A 98 9.07 -21.66 8.74
CA GLN A 98 10.12 -22.41 8.03
C GLN A 98 11.52 -22.18 8.64
N GLN A 99 11.81 -20.96 9.09
CA GLN A 99 13.09 -20.61 9.70
C GLN A 99 13.13 -20.84 11.22
N GLN A 100 12.07 -21.42 11.80
CA GLN A 100 11.92 -21.62 13.25
C GLN A 100 12.08 -20.32 14.06
N LEU A 101 11.61 -19.21 13.50
CA LEU A 101 11.59 -17.89 14.13
C LEU A 101 10.21 -17.60 14.73
N SER A 102 10.17 -16.76 15.76
CA SER A 102 8.91 -16.18 16.24
C SER A 102 8.34 -15.24 15.17
N TYR A 103 7.17 -15.58 14.63
CA TYR A 103 6.45 -14.68 13.71
C TYR A 103 5.87 -13.45 14.42
N LEU A 104 5.86 -13.43 15.75
CA LEU A 104 5.35 -12.33 16.57
C LEU A 104 6.41 -11.28 16.93
N ASP A 105 7.69 -11.57 16.67
CA ASP A 105 8.81 -10.71 17.09
C ASP A 105 9.71 -10.37 15.89
N ALA A 106 9.18 -9.53 15.00
CA ALA A 106 9.97 -9.01 13.89
C ALA A 106 11.06 -8.05 14.38
N ASN A 107 12.22 -8.12 13.74
CA ASN A 107 13.34 -7.22 13.96
C ASN A 107 14.04 -6.91 12.63
N ARG A 108 15.04 -6.04 12.68
CA ARG A 108 15.79 -5.60 11.48
C ARG A 108 16.39 -6.76 10.69
N ASN A 109 17.00 -7.72 11.39
CA ASN A 109 17.71 -8.83 10.75
C ASN A 109 16.72 -9.80 10.12
N SER A 110 15.69 -10.21 10.87
CA SER A 110 14.64 -11.10 10.38
C SER A 110 13.86 -10.51 9.21
N LEU A 111 13.58 -9.20 9.23
CA LEU A 111 12.99 -8.51 8.06
C LEU A 111 13.92 -8.54 6.85
N SER A 112 15.21 -8.25 7.02
CA SER A 112 16.17 -8.30 5.90
C SER A 112 16.24 -9.70 5.28
N THR A 113 16.34 -10.73 6.11
CA THR A 113 16.37 -12.14 5.67
C THR A 113 15.06 -12.54 4.99
N PHE A 114 13.92 -12.09 5.51
CA PHE A 114 12.62 -12.33 4.87
C PHE A 114 12.54 -11.72 3.46
N LEU A 115 13.02 -10.49 3.27
CA LEU A 115 13.01 -9.85 1.94
C LEU A 115 13.94 -10.58 0.95
N GLN A 116 15.07 -11.11 1.43
CA GLN A 116 15.94 -11.97 0.62
C GLN A 116 15.28 -13.31 0.28
N TRP A 117 14.57 -13.91 1.25
CA TRP A 117 13.80 -15.13 1.03
C TRP A 117 12.71 -14.93 -0.02
N LEU A 118 11.95 -13.82 0.03
CA LEU A 118 10.98 -13.48 -1.01
C LEU A 118 11.61 -13.35 -2.40
N ASN A 119 12.82 -12.77 -2.48
CA ASN A 119 13.56 -12.71 -3.74
C ASN A 119 13.99 -14.11 -4.23
N GLY A 120 14.42 -14.99 -3.31
CA GLY A 120 14.70 -16.40 -3.61
C GLY A 120 13.48 -17.16 -4.12
N GLU A 121 12.30 -16.85 -3.59
CA GLU A 121 11.00 -17.33 -4.07
C GLU A 121 10.53 -16.64 -5.38
N LYS A 122 11.39 -15.82 -6.00
CA LYS A 122 11.11 -15.10 -7.25
C LYS A 122 9.92 -14.14 -7.16
N ALA A 123 9.63 -13.61 -5.98
CA ALA A 123 8.62 -12.58 -5.83
C ALA A 123 9.01 -11.30 -6.61
N SER A 124 8.02 -10.58 -7.12
CA SER A 124 8.28 -9.32 -7.83
C SER A 124 8.85 -8.26 -6.88
N ILE A 125 9.75 -7.39 -7.37
CA ILE A 125 10.31 -6.29 -6.57
C ILE A 125 9.21 -5.36 -6.01
N GLY A 126 8.11 -5.18 -6.75
CA GLY A 126 6.94 -4.46 -6.30
C GLY A 126 6.32 -5.10 -5.06
N PHE A 127 6.11 -6.43 -5.08
CA PHE A 127 5.61 -7.15 -3.92
C PHE A 127 6.59 -7.11 -2.73
N ILE A 128 7.90 -7.27 -2.96
CA ILE A 128 8.92 -7.19 -1.90
C ILE A 128 8.87 -5.81 -1.20
N LYS A 129 8.70 -4.73 -1.96
CA LYS A 129 8.49 -3.38 -1.40
C LYS A 129 7.21 -3.31 -0.56
N THR A 130 6.10 -3.84 -1.08
CA THR A 130 4.84 -3.92 -0.33
C THR A 130 4.99 -4.72 0.95
N ALA A 131 5.68 -5.86 0.91
CA ALA A 131 5.92 -6.69 2.08
C ALA A 131 6.77 -5.96 3.13
N ARG A 132 7.83 -5.26 2.72
CA ARG A 132 8.58 -4.38 3.64
C ARG A 132 7.66 -3.37 4.31
N PHE A 133 6.84 -2.66 3.54
CA PHE A 133 5.93 -1.65 4.08
C PHE A 133 4.91 -2.27 5.04
N ALA A 134 4.25 -3.36 4.65
CA ALA A 134 3.27 -4.06 5.47
C ALA A 134 3.84 -4.47 6.84
N ILE A 135 4.96 -5.21 6.82
CA ILE A 135 5.60 -5.67 8.06
C ILE A 135 6.11 -4.50 8.90
N SER A 136 6.77 -3.51 8.28
CA SER A 136 7.23 -2.33 9.01
C SER A 136 6.10 -1.53 9.65
N THR A 137 4.97 -1.37 8.95
CA THR A 137 3.83 -0.61 9.47
C THR A 137 3.19 -1.36 10.61
N ILE A 138 2.84 -2.64 10.42
CA ILE A 138 2.10 -3.41 11.42
C ILE A 138 2.92 -3.63 12.69
N PHE A 139 4.20 -4.00 12.56
CA PHE A 139 5.05 -4.16 13.73
C PHE A 139 5.41 -2.84 14.41
N SER A 140 5.31 -1.70 13.73
CA SER A 140 5.46 -0.41 14.41
C SER A 140 4.35 -0.13 15.42
N TYR A 141 3.16 -0.71 15.24
CA TYR A 141 2.09 -0.66 16.26
C TYR A 141 2.35 -1.59 17.45
N ILE A 142 3.26 -2.57 17.31
CA ILE A 142 3.64 -3.49 18.39
C ILE A 142 4.85 -2.94 19.16
N ILE A 143 5.87 -2.49 18.43
CA ILE A 143 7.21 -2.20 18.97
C ILE A 143 7.48 -0.68 19.05
N GLY A 144 6.65 0.15 18.41
CA GLY A 144 6.84 1.61 18.34
C GLY A 144 7.90 2.07 17.33
N ILE A 145 8.51 1.15 16.58
CA ILE A 145 9.62 1.43 15.66
C ILE A 145 9.27 0.97 14.23
N ARG A 146 9.58 1.81 13.23
CA ARG A 146 9.38 1.49 11.81
C ARG A 146 10.64 0.89 11.18
N PHE A 147 10.65 -0.44 11.02
CA PHE A 147 11.81 -1.15 10.47
C PHE A 147 12.18 -0.80 9.02
N GLY A 148 11.20 -0.38 8.21
CA GLY A 148 11.38 -0.10 6.80
C GLY A 148 12.32 1.08 6.52
N GLU A 149 12.56 1.92 7.53
CA GLU A 149 13.40 3.11 7.42
C GLU A 149 14.88 2.86 7.69
N TYR A 150 15.24 1.70 8.25
CA TYR A 150 16.64 1.40 8.57
C TYR A 150 17.53 1.35 7.31
N PRO A 151 18.76 1.89 7.38
CA PRO A 151 19.69 1.91 6.24
C PRO A 151 19.94 0.54 5.64
N LEU A 152 20.06 -0.50 6.47
CA LEU A 152 20.28 -1.88 6.03
C LEU A 152 19.12 -2.37 5.15
N ILE A 153 17.87 -2.15 5.56
CA ILE A 153 16.68 -2.57 4.81
C ILE A 153 16.58 -1.81 3.49
N LYS A 154 16.87 -0.51 3.50
CA LYS A 154 16.92 0.31 2.27
C LYS A 154 18.00 -0.17 1.32
N ALA A 155 19.18 -0.50 1.82
CA ALA A 155 20.28 -1.06 1.04
C ALA A 155 19.93 -2.42 0.45
N THR A 156 19.32 -3.32 1.23
CA THR A 156 18.81 -4.61 0.75
C THR A 156 17.83 -4.42 -0.41
N LEU A 157 16.82 -3.56 -0.26
CA LEU A 157 15.88 -3.29 -1.36
C LEU A 157 16.56 -2.69 -2.60
N LYS A 158 17.52 -1.79 -2.42
CA LYS A 158 18.27 -1.19 -3.52
C LYS A 158 19.09 -2.24 -4.26
N ALA A 159 19.72 -3.16 -3.54
CA ALA A 159 20.47 -4.28 -4.11
C ALA A 159 19.55 -5.22 -4.89
N LEU A 160 18.42 -5.62 -4.30
CA LEU A 160 17.42 -6.48 -4.95
C LEU A 160 16.86 -5.84 -6.24
N GLY A 161 16.56 -4.54 -6.19
CA GLY A 161 16.08 -3.81 -7.37
C GLY A 161 17.11 -3.67 -8.49
N LYS A 162 18.41 -3.72 -8.18
CA LYS A 162 19.49 -3.76 -9.20
C LYS A 162 19.67 -5.14 -9.81
N GLN A 163 19.48 -6.20 -9.02
CA GLN A 163 19.58 -7.59 -9.50
C GLN A 163 18.42 -7.97 -10.44
N SER A 164 17.22 -7.47 -10.14
CA SER A 164 16.03 -7.65 -10.96
C SER A 164 15.45 -6.28 -11.34
N PRO A 165 16.09 -5.56 -12.28
CA PRO A 165 15.57 -4.28 -12.72
C PRO A 165 14.20 -4.53 -13.33
N GLU A 166 13.18 -3.87 -12.78
CA GLU A 166 11.85 -3.88 -13.38
C GLU A 166 12.01 -3.26 -14.76
N LYS A 167 11.97 -4.10 -15.80
CA LYS A 167 12.05 -3.63 -17.18
C LYS A 167 10.95 -2.58 -17.32
N PRO A 168 11.28 -1.37 -17.82
CA PRO A 168 10.25 -0.36 -18.02
C PRO A 168 9.13 -1.02 -18.81
N ARG A 169 7.95 -1.11 -18.19
CA ARG A 169 6.79 -1.70 -18.86
C ARG A 169 6.57 -0.83 -20.07
N LYS A 170 6.98 -1.30 -21.25
CA LYS A 170 6.62 -0.64 -22.50
C LYS A 170 5.11 -0.53 -22.44
N LYS A 171 4.59 0.70 -22.38
CA LYS A 171 3.15 0.94 -22.41
C LYS A 171 2.69 0.37 -23.75
N ARG A 172 2.22 -0.87 -23.73
CA ARG A 172 1.55 -1.48 -24.86
C ARG A 172 0.14 -0.93 -24.78
N TYR A 173 -0.11 0.11 -25.57
CA TYR A 173 -1.47 0.47 -25.89
C TYR A 173 -2.03 -0.70 -26.69
N ALA A 174 -3.11 -1.30 -26.19
CA ALA A 174 -3.85 -2.25 -27.01
C ALA A 174 -4.38 -1.47 -28.22
N ASP A 175 -4.32 -2.10 -29.39
CA ASP A 175 -4.93 -1.55 -30.59
C ASP A 175 -6.43 -1.34 -30.32
N PRO A 176 -6.97 -0.12 -30.50
CA PRO A 176 -8.40 0.12 -30.35
C PRO A 176 -9.23 -0.45 -31.50
N GLU A 177 -8.61 -0.86 -32.62
CA GLU A 177 -9.30 -1.34 -33.82
C GLU A 177 -10.29 -2.49 -33.55
N PRO A 178 -9.96 -3.55 -32.79
CA PRO A 178 -10.92 -4.63 -32.50
C PRO A 178 -12.18 -4.13 -31.80
N VAL A 179 -12.05 -3.17 -30.87
CA VAL A 179 -13.18 -2.56 -30.17
C VAL A 179 -13.98 -1.67 -31.11
N SER A 180 -13.31 -0.89 -31.94
CA SER A 180 -13.95 -0.06 -32.97
C SER A 180 -14.76 -0.90 -33.96
N ASN A 181 -14.21 -2.03 -34.41
CA ASN A 181 -14.88 -2.95 -35.33
C ASN A 181 -16.09 -3.63 -34.66
N TRP A 182 -15.95 -4.08 -33.40
CA TRP A 182 -17.07 -4.58 -32.61
C TRP A 182 -18.20 -3.54 -32.48
N LEU A 183 -17.86 -2.28 -32.21
CA LEU A 183 -18.84 -1.19 -32.16
C LEU A 183 -19.52 -0.93 -33.52
N LYS A 184 -18.82 -1.07 -34.64
CA LYS A 184 -19.41 -0.87 -35.98
C LYS A 184 -20.38 -1.98 -36.38
N GLN A 185 -20.14 -3.21 -35.92
CA GLN A 185 -20.94 -4.39 -36.29
C GLN A 185 -22.27 -4.49 -35.55
N GLN A 186 -22.45 -3.77 -34.43
CA GLN A 186 -23.70 -3.78 -33.68
C GLN A 186 -24.78 -2.94 -34.36
N GLN A 187 -25.94 -3.54 -34.57
CA GLN A 187 -27.14 -2.82 -34.99
C GLN A 187 -27.85 -2.21 -33.77
N LEU A 188 -27.91 -0.88 -33.71
CA LEU A 188 -28.42 -0.15 -32.53
C LEU A 188 -29.87 -0.54 -32.16
N LEU A 189 -30.70 -0.85 -33.15
CA LEU A 189 -32.11 -1.18 -32.97
C LEU A 189 -32.33 -2.60 -32.39
N GLU A 190 -31.32 -3.46 -32.47
CA GLU A 190 -31.40 -4.86 -32.01
C GLU A 190 -30.80 -5.05 -30.61
N LEU A 191 -30.21 -3.99 -30.02
CA LEU A 191 -29.58 -4.07 -28.71
C LEU A 191 -30.62 -3.94 -27.60
N ASN A 192 -30.53 -4.82 -26.60
CA ASN A 192 -31.23 -4.62 -25.34
C ASN A 192 -30.53 -3.56 -24.46
N ASP A 193 -31.21 -3.10 -23.42
CA ASP A 193 -30.70 -2.04 -22.52
C ASP A 193 -29.31 -2.34 -21.94
N LYS A 194 -29.04 -3.60 -21.58
CA LYS A 194 -27.75 -4.02 -21.05
C LYS A 194 -26.64 -3.90 -22.10
N GLN A 195 -26.91 -4.28 -23.34
CA GLN A 195 -25.97 -4.16 -24.46
C GLN A 195 -25.76 -2.70 -24.86
N LEU A 196 -26.81 -1.89 -24.84
CA LEU A 196 -26.74 -0.45 -25.10
C LEU A 196 -25.89 0.25 -24.04
N LEU A 197 -26.10 -0.06 -22.76
CA LEU A 197 -25.28 0.45 -21.67
C LEU A 197 -23.82 0.05 -21.83
N GLN A 198 -23.54 -1.23 -22.11
CA GLN A 198 -22.17 -1.72 -22.33
C GLN A 198 -21.50 -0.97 -23.50
N ARG A 199 -22.22 -0.77 -24.61
CA ARG A 199 -21.75 -0.02 -25.77
C ARG A 199 -21.39 1.42 -25.38
N LEU A 200 -22.30 2.12 -24.72
CA LEU A 200 -22.08 3.50 -24.28
C LEU A 200 -20.89 3.62 -23.33
N SER A 201 -20.77 2.72 -22.36
CA SER A 201 -19.63 2.70 -21.43
C SER A 201 -18.30 2.49 -22.15
N VAL A 202 -18.24 1.55 -23.10
CA VAL A 202 -17.02 1.29 -23.89
C VAL A 202 -16.66 2.50 -24.76
N GLN A 203 -17.63 3.11 -25.43
CA GLN A 203 -17.42 4.31 -26.23
C GLN A 203 -16.91 5.48 -25.39
N PHE A 204 -17.54 5.72 -24.24
CA PHE A 204 -17.17 6.79 -23.32
C PHE A 204 -15.73 6.63 -22.83
N ILE A 205 -15.35 5.41 -22.41
CA ILE A 205 -13.99 5.11 -21.93
C ILE A 205 -12.97 5.22 -23.07
N LEU A 206 -13.30 4.74 -24.26
CA LEU A 206 -12.40 4.76 -25.41
C LEU A 206 -12.11 6.18 -25.89
N LEU A 207 -13.13 7.05 -25.91
CA LEU A 207 -13.01 8.43 -26.39
C LEU A 207 -12.33 9.34 -25.37
N HIS A 208 -12.64 9.19 -24.08
CA HIS A 208 -12.20 10.12 -23.04
C HIS A 208 -11.05 9.58 -22.18
N ALA A 209 -10.59 8.35 -22.45
CA ALA A 209 -9.50 7.68 -21.75
C ALA A 209 -9.66 7.65 -20.21
N PHE A 210 -10.90 7.56 -19.74
CA PHE A 210 -11.19 7.37 -18.32
C PHE A 210 -10.88 5.94 -17.88
N ARG A 211 -10.51 5.77 -16.60
CA ARG A 211 -10.38 4.43 -16.02
C ARG A 211 -11.78 3.96 -15.62
N PHE A 212 -12.06 2.66 -15.79
CA PHE A 212 -13.30 2.06 -15.31
C PHE A 212 -13.63 2.40 -13.85
N ALA A 213 -12.62 2.35 -12.97
CA ALA A 213 -12.77 2.67 -11.56
C ALA A 213 -13.12 4.14 -11.28
N ASP A 214 -12.78 5.07 -12.20
CA ASP A 214 -13.19 6.47 -12.09
C ASP A 214 -14.67 6.60 -12.51
N CYS A 215 -15.07 5.91 -13.59
CA CYS A 215 -16.45 5.90 -14.08
C CYS A 215 -17.45 5.25 -13.11
N GLU A 216 -17.04 4.21 -12.37
CA GLU A 216 -17.89 3.54 -11.36
C GLU A 216 -18.37 4.50 -10.25
N ARG A 217 -17.60 5.57 -9.99
CA ARG A 217 -17.87 6.54 -8.93
C ARG A 217 -18.74 7.70 -9.38
N MET A 218 -19.03 7.80 -10.68
CA MET A 218 -19.87 8.86 -11.24
C MET A 218 -21.29 8.77 -10.67
N LYS A 219 -21.84 9.93 -10.31
CA LYS A 219 -23.22 10.08 -9.88
C LYS A 219 -24.02 10.82 -10.94
N TRP A 220 -25.35 10.67 -10.89
CA TRP A 220 -26.25 11.46 -11.73
C TRP A 220 -26.09 12.96 -11.55
N THR A 221 -25.74 13.41 -10.33
CA THR A 221 -25.47 14.82 -10.03
C THR A 221 -24.21 15.36 -10.72
N ASP A 222 -23.36 14.48 -11.26
CA ASP A 222 -22.12 14.86 -11.94
C ASP A 222 -22.34 15.05 -13.45
N ILE A 223 -23.59 14.94 -13.92
CA ILE A 223 -23.99 15.11 -15.31
C ILE A 223 -24.89 16.33 -15.39
N GLU A 224 -24.39 17.38 -16.05
CA GLU A 224 -25.15 18.57 -16.40
C GLU A 224 -25.67 18.42 -17.83
N ILE A 225 -26.97 18.63 -17.99
CA ILE A 225 -27.67 18.50 -19.27
C ILE A 225 -28.05 19.89 -19.74
N GLU A 226 -27.57 20.25 -20.92
CA GLU A 226 -27.96 21.45 -21.66
C GLU A 226 -28.67 21.02 -22.96
N ASP A 227 -29.34 21.96 -23.63
CA ASP A 227 -30.23 21.67 -24.78
C ASP A 227 -29.59 20.77 -25.86
N ASP A 228 -28.31 20.98 -26.15
CA ASP A 228 -27.54 20.23 -27.15
C ASP A 228 -26.26 19.59 -26.59
N SER A 229 -26.08 19.57 -25.26
CA SER A 229 -24.81 19.16 -24.68
C SER A 229 -24.98 18.41 -23.35
N PHE A 230 -24.08 17.46 -23.10
CA PHE A 230 -23.93 16.80 -21.81
C PHE A 230 -22.55 17.10 -21.27
N THR A 231 -22.47 17.81 -20.15
CA THR A 231 -21.21 18.02 -19.43
C THR A 231 -21.11 17.00 -18.31
N ILE A 232 -20.11 16.13 -18.39
CA ILE A 232 -19.91 15.00 -17.49
C ILE A 232 -18.65 15.24 -16.68
N ARG A 233 -18.78 15.24 -15.36
CA ARG A 233 -17.66 15.36 -14.41
C ARG A 233 -17.32 14.00 -13.82
N VAL A 234 -16.07 13.58 -13.98
CA VAL A 234 -15.57 12.27 -13.52
C VAL A 234 -14.56 12.46 -12.38
N PRO A 235 -14.80 11.93 -11.18
CA PRO A 235 -13.89 12.09 -10.04
C PRO A 235 -12.59 11.31 -10.26
N ALA A 236 -11.45 11.94 -9.97
CA ALA A 236 -10.15 11.26 -10.04
C ALA A 236 -9.94 10.33 -8.83
N LYS A 237 -9.45 9.09 -9.06
CA LYS A 237 -9.09 8.18 -7.94
C LYS A 237 -8.22 8.82 -6.87
N SER A 238 -7.22 9.62 -7.25
CA SER A 238 -6.20 10.16 -6.34
C SER A 238 -6.72 11.28 -5.45
N ASP A 239 -7.77 11.97 -5.87
CA ASP A 239 -8.34 13.10 -5.15
C ASP A 239 -9.77 13.32 -5.61
N LEU A 240 -10.73 13.09 -4.72
CA LEU A 240 -12.16 13.25 -5.01
C LEU A 240 -12.57 14.73 -5.19
N THR A 241 -11.67 15.68 -4.87
CA THR A 241 -11.89 17.10 -5.15
C THR A 241 -11.50 17.47 -6.58
N ILE A 242 -10.74 16.61 -7.27
CA ILE A 242 -10.33 16.83 -8.65
C ILE A 242 -11.28 16.09 -9.58
N MET A 243 -12.09 16.85 -10.30
CA MET A 243 -13.00 16.35 -11.33
C MET A 243 -12.38 16.53 -12.71
N LYS A 244 -12.46 15.50 -13.55
CA LYS A 244 -12.17 15.59 -14.98
C LYS A 244 -13.47 15.85 -15.72
N GLU A 245 -13.53 16.95 -16.44
CA GLU A 245 -14.72 17.32 -17.19
C GLU A 245 -14.60 16.88 -18.66
N THR A 246 -15.70 16.40 -19.22
CA THR A 246 -15.83 16.20 -20.65
C THR A 246 -17.22 16.61 -21.12
N THR A 247 -17.30 17.20 -22.31
CA THR A 247 -18.58 17.59 -22.91
C THR A 247 -18.87 16.70 -24.11
N ILE A 248 -20.11 16.20 -24.20
CA ILE A 248 -20.63 15.46 -25.35
C ILE A 248 -21.70 16.34 -26.00
N THR A 249 -21.40 16.87 -27.18
CA THR A 249 -22.34 17.70 -27.93
C THR A 249 -23.13 16.86 -28.93
N ARG A 250 -24.43 17.08 -29.00
CA ARG A 250 -25.33 16.45 -29.97
C ARG A 250 -25.10 17.09 -31.34
N ASN A 251 -24.50 16.35 -32.26
CA ASN A 251 -24.39 16.80 -33.65
C ASN A 251 -25.72 16.57 -34.40
N MET A 252 -26.48 17.64 -34.61
CA MET A 252 -27.71 17.66 -35.42
C MET A 252 -27.45 17.48 -36.94
N THR A 253 -26.20 17.53 -37.38
CA THR A 253 -25.80 17.66 -38.80
C THR A 253 -25.50 16.37 -39.54
N ARG A 254 -25.85 15.19 -39.02
CA ARG A 254 -25.65 13.95 -39.79
C ARG A 254 -26.71 13.79 -40.88
N LYS A 255 -26.48 14.42 -42.04
CA LYS A 255 -27.15 14.07 -43.31
C LYS A 255 -26.79 12.63 -43.66
N GLY A 256 -27.71 11.70 -43.44
CA GLY A 256 -27.50 10.28 -43.69
C GLY A 256 -28.57 9.44 -43.01
N ALA A 257 -29.82 9.73 -43.35
CA ALA A 257 -30.94 8.79 -43.31
C ALA A 257 -31.51 8.75 -44.73
#